data_AF-A0A183CD77-F1
#
_entry.id   AF-A0A183CD77-F1
#
_cell.length_a   1.000
_cell.length_b   1.000
_cell.length_c   1.000
_cell.angle_alpha   90.00
_cell.angle_beta   90.00
_cell.angle_gamma   90.00
#
_symmetry.space_group_name_H-M   'P 1'
#
loop_
_entity.id
_entity.type
_entity.pdbx_description
1 polymer ?
#
loop_
_entity_poly.entity_id
_entity_poly.type
_entity_poly.pdbx_seq_one_letter_code
_entity_poly.pdbx_strand_id
1 'polypeptide(L)'
;MDNRRQFANFYYLLILIIIIASICATSTNAELNQNNKKLSWIVGKWRSEFSGKVFWPSIPTMTFGEELVVAEAPLARTAGVQFLNWSARAWSHSTKDHFHDEWGYITVESNGNATLMTAGNNGFTTYEVGEVKSNKMVLTLKDIGRISFSRDLPVEDLRRTFIKHDDTYMEQVLEMRTATHPKDHFHDEWGYITVESNGNATLMTAGNNGFTTYEVGEVKSNKMVLTLKDIGRISFSRDLPVEDLRRTFIKHDDTYMEQVLEMRTATHPKVGYMEHTRVIYTKIT
;
A
#
# COMPACT_ATOMS: atom_id res chain seq x y z
N MET A 1 49.95 48.37 -1.71
CA MET A 1 49.54 46.98 -1.44
C MET A 1 48.34 47.05 -0.52
N ASP A 2 47.10 47.11 -1.01
CA ASP A 2 45.94 46.93 -0.10
C ASP A 2 44.60 46.59 -0.79
N ASN A 3 44.33 47.12 -1.99
CA ASN A 3 43.01 46.91 -2.61
C ASN A 3 42.72 45.44 -2.96
N ARG A 4 43.71 44.64 -3.38
CA ARG A 4 43.46 43.22 -3.73
C ARG A 4 43.04 42.35 -2.53
N ARG A 5 43.47 42.69 -1.32
CA ARG A 5 43.06 41.97 -0.09
C ARG A 5 41.65 42.36 0.33
N GLN A 6 41.29 43.64 0.22
CA GLN A 6 39.92 44.09 0.47
C GLN A 6 38.92 43.45 -0.51
N PHE A 7 39.23 43.42 -1.81
CA PHE A 7 38.35 42.76 -2.79
C PHE A 7 38.21 41.26 -2.51
N ALA A 8 39.30 40.55 -2.23
CA ALA A 8 39.24 39.13 -1.88
C ALA A 8 38.37 38.87 -0.64
N ASN A 9 38.51 39.68 0.41
CA ASN A 9 37.70 39.56 1.62
C ASN A 9 36.21 39.80 1.37
N PHE A 10 35.87 40.72 0.46
CA PHE A 10 34.47 40.95 0.06
C PHE A 10 33.88 39.74 -0.69
N TYR A 11 34.65 39.11 -1.60
CA TYR A 11 34.21 37.89 -2.29
C TYR A 11 34.03 36.70 -1.34
N TYR A 12 34.93 36.51 -0.37
CA TYR A 12 34.78 35.46 0.65
C TYR A 12 33.57 35.71 1.55
N LEU A 13 33.32 36.96 1.94
CA LEU A 13 32.14 37.32 2.71
C LEU A 13 30.84 37.07 1.92
N LEU A 14 30.82 37.43 0.62
CA LEU A 14 29.66 37.20 -0.24
C LEU A 14 29.40 35.70 -0.44
N ILE A 15 30.44 34.90 -0.69
CA ILE A 15 30.32 33.43 -0.79
C ILE A 15 29.82 32.84 0.53
N LEU A 16 30.35 33.30 1.67
CA LEU A 16 29.91 32.85 2.98
C LEU A 16 28.44 33.21 3.24
N ILE A 17 28.00 34.41 2.84
CA ILE A 17 26.59 34.84 2.93
C ILE A 17 25.71 33.98 2.03
N ILE A 18 26.14 33.66 0.80
CA ILE A 18 25.38 32.79 -0.11
C ILE A 18 25.30 31.36 0.42
N ILE A 19 26.39 30.84 0.99
CA ILE A 19 26.42 29.51 1.62
C ILE A 19 25.51 29.50 2.86
N ILE A 20 25.59 30.52 3.72
CA ILE A 20 24.71 30.65 4.89
C ILE A 20 23.25 30.83 4.46
N ALA A 21 22.95 31.60 3.41
CA ALA A 21 21.60 31.77 2.89
C ALA A 21 21.06 30.46 2.29
N SER A 22 21.88 29.67 1.60
CA SER A 22 21.52 28.34 1.09
C SER A 22 21.37 27.30 2.20
N ILE A 23 22.14 27.42 3.30
CA ILE A 23 21.98 26.57 4.49
C ILE A 23 20.75 27.02 5.31
N CYS A 24 20.44 28.31 5.39
CA CYS A 24 19.24 28.85 6.03
C CYS A 24 17.97 28.71 5.18
N ALA A 25 18.10 28.35 3.90
CA ALA A 25 17.01 27.79 3.09
C ALA A 25 16.70 26.33 3.49
N THR A 26 17.08 25.91 4.71
CA THR A 26 16.48 24.80 5.44
C THR A 26 14.97 24.91 5.39
N SER A 27 14.35 23.90 4.78
CA SER A 27 12.95 23.51 4.88
C SER A 27 12.21 24.23 6.01
N THR A 28 11.41 25.23 5.66
CA THR A 28 10.33 25.64 6.54
C THR A 28 9.42 24.40 6.66
N ASN A 29 9.55 23.65 7.75
CA ASN A 29 8.49 22.75 8.17
C ASN A 29 7.29 23.67 8.45
N ALA A 30 6.45 23.84 7.43
CA ALA A 30 5.26 24.65 7.50
C ALA A 30 4.22 23.90 8.31
N GLU A 31 4.07 24.28 9.59
CA GLU A 31 3.13 23.65 10.52
C GLU A 31 1.80 23.31 9.85
N LEU A 32 1.35 22.07 10.03
CA LEU A 32 0.07 21.60 9.49
C LEU A 32 -1.08 22.50 9.94
N ASN A 33 -1.90 22.93 8.99
CA ASN A 33 -3.13 23.64 9.29
C ASN A 33 -4.09 22.73 10.10
N GLN A 34 -5.15 23.32 10.67
CA GLN A 34 -6.05 22.60 11.57
C GLN A 34 -6.68 21.35 10.95
N ASN A 35 -6.98 21.36 9.65
CA ASN A 35 -7.55 20.20 8.95
C ASN A 35 -6.48 19.13 8.71
N ASN A 36 -5.31 19.53 8.20
CA ASN A 36 -4.21 18.64 7.87
C ASN A 36 -3.54 18.01 9.10
N LYS A 37 -3.77 18.53 10.31
CA LYS A 37 -3.37 17.82 11.55
C LYS A 37 -3.93 16.40 11.64
N LYS A 38 -5.04 16.08 10.94
CA LYS A 38 -5.55 14.71 10.82
C LYS A 38 -4.63 13.76 10.04
N LEU A 39 -3.75 14.30 9.20
CA LEU A 39 -2.74 13.56 8.43
C LEU A 39 -1.37 13.54 9.11
N SER A 40 -1.21 14.10 10.32
CA SER A 40 0.09 14.16 11.00
C SER A 40 0.79 12.80 11.10
N TRP A 41 0.01 11.73 11.19
CA TRP A 41 0.50 10.36 11.30
C TRP A 41 1.09 9.79 10.01
N ILE A 42 0.76 10.34 8.83
CA ILE A 42 1.32 9.90 7.53
C ILE A 42 2.43 10.85 7.03
N VAL A 43 2.50 12.09 7.56
CA VAL A 43 3.56 13.04 7.23
C VAL A 43 4.94 12.46 7.57
N GLY A 44 5.84 12.50 6.61
CA GLY A 44 7.19 11.96 6.72
C GLY A 44 7.62 11.18 5.48
N LYS A 45 8.65 10.37 5.66
CA LYS A 45 9.18 9.46 4.64
C LYS A 45 8.99 8.03 5.11
N TRP A 46 8.31 7.24 4.29
CA TRP A 46 8.06 5.81 4.49
C TRP A 46 8.76 5.04 3.38
N ARG A 47 9.44 3.95 3.71
CA ARG A 47 10.18 3.16 2.73
C ARG A 47 10.08 1.68 3.03
N SER A 48 9.82 0.89 1.99
CA SER A 48 9.94 -0.56 2.00
C SER A 48 10.79 -1.02 0.83
N GLU A 49 11.67 -1.99 1.05
CA GLU A 49 12.51 -2.58 -0.01
C GLU A 49 11.95 -3.90 -0.56
N PHE A 50 11.05 -4.54 0.19
CA PHE A 50 10.73 -5.97 0.02
C PHE A 50 9.24 -6.32 0.17
N SER A 51 8.43 -5.46 0.79
CA SER A 51 7.06 -5.84 1.20
C SER A 51 5.99 -5.50 0.16
N GLY A 52 6.31 -4.71 -0.87
CA GLY A 52 5.38 -4.41 -1.94
C GLY A 52 5.09 -5.67 -2.72
N LYS A 53 3.82 -6.00 -2.92
CA LYS A 53 3.38 -7.16 -3.69
C LYS A 53 2.20 -6.77 -4.57
N VAL A 54 2.32 -7.01 -5.87
CA VAL A 54 1.21 -6.82 -6.82
C VAL A 54 0.62 -8.19 -7.14
N PHE A 55 -0.69 -8.31 -7.02
CA PHE A 55 -1.47 -9.40 -7.56
C PHE A 55 -2.37 -8.86 -8.66
N TRP A 56 -2.33 -9.48 -9.84
CA TRP A 56 -3.20 -9.10 -10.94
C TRP A 56 -3.41 -10.29 -11.87
N PRO A 57 -4.64 -10.62 -12.30
CA PRO A 57 -4.94 -11.91 -12.95
C PRO A 57 -4.17 -12.19 -14.24
N SER A 58 -3.69 -11.15 -14.94
CA SER A 58 -3.03 -11.28 -16.24
C SER A 58 -1.51 -11.03 -16.22
N ILE A 59 -0.91 -10.72 -15.07
CA ILE A 59 0.55 -10.54 -14.95
C ILE A 59 1.09 -11.38 -13.78
N PRO A 60 2.32 -11.90 -13.87
CA PRO A 60 2.93 -12.62 -12.76
C PRO A 60 2.97 -11.75 -11.50
N THR A 61 2.72 -12.38 -10.35
CA THR A 61 2.93 -11.75 -9.05
C THR A 61 4.36 -11.26 -8.95
N MET A 62 4.52 -9.99 -8.56
CA MET A 62 5.82 -9.33 -8.47
C MET A 62 5.98 -8.65 -7.12
N THR A 63 7.20 -8.66 -6.60
CA THR A 63 7.58 -7.90 -5.41
C THR A 63 8.32 -6.62 -5.82
N PHE A 64 8.06 -5.54 -5.08
CA PHE A 64 8.65 -4.23 -5.35
C PHE A 64 9.01 -3.51 -4.05
N GLY A 65 9.99 -2.62 -4.16
CA GLY A 65 10.24 -1.61 -3.14
C GLY A 65 9.49 -0.33 -3.48
N GLU A 66 9.15 0.44 -2.46
CA GLU A 66 8.49 1.74 -2.59
C GLU A 66 9.04 2.74 -1.56
N GLU A 67 9.16 4.00 -1.95
CA GLU A 67 9.35 5.14 -1.07
C GLU A 67 8.19 6.12 -1.24
N LEU A 68 7.47 6.36 -0.15
CA LEU A 68 6.41 7.37 -0.04
C LEU A 68 6.92 8.55 0.77
N VAL A 69 6.71 9.76 0.27
CA VAL A 69 7.00 11.01 0.96
C VAL A 69 5.74 11.85 0.99
N VAL A 70 5.32 12.21 2.20
CA VAL A 70 4.26 13.20 2.45
C VAL A 70 4.90 14.34 3.22
N ALA A 71 5.04 15.50 2.58
CA ALA A 71 5.76 16.63 3.14
C ALA A 71 4.87 17.86 3.28
N GLU A 72 5.11 18.63 4.34
CA GLU A 72 4.48 19.92 4.54
C GLU A 72 4.74 20.86 3.36
N ALA A 73 3.76 21.72 3.06
CA ALA A 73 3.93 22.81 2.12
C ALA A 73 3.27 24.09 2.65
N PRO A 74 3.61 25.26 2.09
CA PRO A 74 3.05 26.53 2.53
C PRO A 74 1.52 26.59 2.42
N LEU A 75 0.88 27.28 3.36
CA LEU A 75 -0.55 27.62 3.29
C LEU A 75 -0.79 28.64 2.16
N ALA A 76 -1.69 28.31 1.22
CA ALA A 76 -2.15 29.27 0.22
C ALA A 76 -3.10 30.28 0.89
N ARG A 77 -2.55 31.40 1.37
CA ARG A 77 -3.28 32.40 2.19
C ARG A 77 -4.56 32.92 1.53
N THR A 78 -4.58 33.04 0.20
CA THR A 78 -5.74 33.53 -0.56
C THR A 78 -6.88 32.52 -0.61
N ALA A 79 -6.57 31.23 -0.66
CA ALA A 79 -7.56 30.15 -0.70
C ALA A 79 -7.88 29.59 0.69
N GLY A 80 -7.02 29.83 1.69
CA GLY A 80 -7.14 29.24 3.02
C GLY A 80 -6.85 27.74 3.06
N VAL A 81 -6.25 27.18 2.00
CA VAL A 81 -6.00 25.73 1.86
C VAL A 81 -4.50 25.45 1.89
N GLN A 82 -4.10 24.39 2.58
CA GLN A 82 -2.74 23.87 2.57
C GLN A 82 -2.75 22.52 1.85
N PHE A 83 -1.96 22.42 0.79
CA PHE A 83 -1.76 21.20 0.03
C PHE A 83 -0.41 20.59 0.45
N LEU A 84 -0.41 19.41 1.05
CA LEU A 84 0.81 18.70 1.40
C LEU A 84 1.38 18.05 0.13
N ASN A 85 2.69 18.11 -0.03
CA ASN A 85 3.37 17.47 -1.16
C ASN A 85 3.28 15.94 -1.02
N TRP A 86 3.00 15.26 -2.13
CA TRP A 86 2.94 13.81 -2.23
C TRP A 86 3.94 13.31 -3.26
N SER A 87 4.69 12.26 -2.93
CA SER A 87 5.40 11.47 -3.93
C SER A 87 5.48 10.00 -3.51
N ALA A 88 5.15 9.08 -4.41
CA ALA A 88 5.42 7.66 -4.23
C ALA A 88 6.24 7.14 -5.42
N ARG A 89 7.31 6.40 -5.13
CA ARG A 89 8.24 5.87 -6.13
C ARG A 89 8.46 4.39 -5.87
N ALA A 90 8.18 3.57 -6.88
CA ALA A 90 8.32 2.13 -6.84
C ALA A 90 9.43 1.64 -7.78
N TRP A 91 10.11 0.58 -7.37
CA TRP A 91 11.17 -0.09 -8.13
C TRP A 91 11.11 -1.60 -7.98
N SER A 92 11.63 -2.29 -8.99
CA SER A 92 11.88 -3.73 -8.98
C SER A 92 12.71 -4.13 -7.77
N HIS A 93 12.20 -5.06 -6.97
CA HIS A 93 12.99 -5.58 -5.86
C HIS A 93 14.29 -6.25 -6.37
N SER A 94 14.19 -7.03 -7.44
CA SER A 94 15.28 -7.87 -7.96
C SER A 94 16.28 -7.11 -8.83
N THR A 95 15.80 -6.30 -9.77
CA THR A 95 16.67 -5.61 -10.74
C THR A 95 16.97 -4.17 -10.34
N LYS A 96 16.23 -3.62 -9.35
CA LYS A 96 16.23 -2.19 -8.99
C LYS A 96 15.80 -1.26 -10.13
N ASP A 97 15.29 -1.82 -11.23
CA ASP A 97 14.71 -1.05 -12.31
C ASP A 97 13.51 -0.25 -11.82
N HIS A 98 13.33 0.91 -12.41
CA HIS A 98 12.21 1.79 -12.12
C HIS A 98 10.88 1.17 -12.58
N PHE A 99 9.83 1.25 -11.75
CA PHE A 99 8.50 0.76 -12.08
C PHE A 99 7.48 1.88 -12.25
N HIS A 100 7.14 2.56 -11.16
CA HIS A 100 6.05 3.53 -11.14
C HIS A 100 6.43 4.71 -10.26
N ASP A 101 6.14 5.91 -10.72
CA ASP A 101 6.20 7.12 -9.91
C ASP A 101 4.86 7.83 -9.97
N GLU A 102 4.42 8.36 -8.84
CA GLU A 102 3.33 9.31 -8.74
C GLU A 102 3.72 10.52 -7.90
N TRP A 103 3.35 11.71 -8.36
CA TRP A 103 3.53 12.96 -7.62
C TRP A 103 2.23 13.73 -7.56
N GLY A 104 2.05 14.51 -6.50
CA GLY A 104 0.95 15.45 -6.44
C GLY A 104 0.74 16.03 -5.06
N TYR A 105 -0.51 16.12 -4.65
CA TYR A 105 -0.88 16.82 -3.42
C TYR A 105 -2.00 16.11 -2.67
N ILE A 106 -1.91 16.13 -1.34
CA ILE A 106 -2.98 15.71 -0.44
C ILE A 106 -3.41 16.85 0.47
N THR A 107 -4.70 16.98 0.73
CA THR A 107 -5.25 17.98 1.66
C THR A 107 -6.46 17.43 2.38
N VAL A 108 -6.76 17.98 3.56
CA VAL A 108 -7.99 17.67 4.30
C VAL A 108 -8.96 18.84 4.21
N GLU A 109 -10.16 18.56 3.72
CA GLU A 109 -11.27 19.49 3.63
C GLU A 109 -11.89 19.78 5.01
N SER A 110 -12.69 20.84 5.11
CA SER A 110 -13.37 21.22 6.35
C SER A 110 -14.39 20.17 6.83
N ASN A 111 -14.92 19.35 5.92
CA ASN A 111 -15.79 18.21 6.25
C ASN A 111 -15.00 17.03 6.87
N GLY A 112 -13.67 17.08 6.86
CA GLY A 112 -12.77 16.06 7.41
C GLY A 112 -12.32 14.97 6.44
N ASN A 113 -12.76 15.00 5.18
CA ASN A 113 -12.27 14.10 4.16
C ASN A 113 -10.91 14.54 3.64
N ALA A 114 -10.06 13.58 3.32
CA ALA A 114 -8.86 13.81 2.54
C ALA A 114 -9.18 13.74 1.04
N THR A 115 -8.54 14.63 0.29
CA THR A 115 -8.50 14.65 -1.17
C THR A 115 -7.04 14.50 -1.60
N LEU A 116 -6.77 13.47 -2.39
CA LEU A 116 -5.46 13.19 -3.01
C LEU A 116 -5.60 13.37 -4.51
N MET A 117 -4.69 14.16 -5.09
CA MET A 117 -4.54 14.25 -6.55
C MET A 117 -3.12 13.89 -6.93
N THR A 118 -2.94 12.97 -7.87
CA THR A 118 -1.61 12.57 -8.36
C THR A 118 -1.53 12.57 -9.87
N ALA A 119 -0.31 12.68 -10.38
CA ALA A 119 0.08 12.44 -11.76
C ALA A 119 1.17 11.36 -11.77
N GLY A 120 0.91 10.30 -12.54
CA GLY A 120 1.78 9.14 -12.67
C GLY A 120 2.66 9.19 -13.93
N ASN A 121 3.84 8.56 -13.88
CA ASN A 121 4.73 8.40 -15.03
C ASN A 121 4.18 7.46 -16.13
N ASN A 122 3.08 6.77 -15.86
CA ASN A 122 2.27 5.97 -16.81
C ASN A 122 1.25 6.81 -17.61
N GLY A 123 1.19 8.13 -17.36
CA GLY A 123 0.32 9.05 -18.07
C GLY A 123 -1.12 9.08 -17.55
N PHE A 124 -1.34 8.64 -16.32
CA PHE A 124 -2.61 8.84 -15.60
C PHE A 124 -2.52 10.01 -14.62
N THR A 125 -3.66 10.63 -14.37
CA THR A 125 -3.87 11.53 -13.22
C THR A 125 -5.06 11.02 -12.42
N THR A 126 -4.94 10.87 -11.10
CA THR A 126 -6.05 10.43 -10.25
C THR A 126 -6.55 11.57 -9.38
N TYR A 127 -7.85 11.55 -9.10
CA TYR A 127 -8.50 12.33 -8.06
C TYR A 127 -9.22 11.36 -7.14
N GLU A 128 -8.75 11.25 -5.90
CA GLU A 128 -9.23 10.30 -4.90
C GLU A 128 -9.73 11.05 -3.66
N VAL A 129 -10.84 10.62 -3.07
CA VAL A 129 -11.44 11.24 -1.88
C VAL A 129 -11.85 10.19 -0.86
N GLY A 130 -11.66 10.47 0.42
CA GLY A 130 -12.31 9.68 1.47
C GLY A 130 -11.96 10.07 2.90
N GLU A 131 -12.31 9.21 3.85
CA GLU A 131 -12.33 9.52 5.28
C GLU A 131 -10.93 9.34 5.91
N VAL A 132 -10.55 10.29 6.78
CA VAL A 132 -9.35 10.20 7.62
C VAL A 132 -9.74 9.95 9.07
N LYS A 133 -9.25 8.85 9.62
CA LYS A 133 -9.29 8.50 11.04
C LYS A 133 -7.89 8.64 11.66
N SER A 134 -7.78 8.42 12.96
CA SER A 134 -6.54 8.62 13.72
C SER A 134 -5.36 7.77 13.26
N ASN A 135 -5.61 6.57 12.72
CA ASN A 135 -4.59 5.63 12.26
C ASN A 135 -4.92 4.98 10.91
N LYS A 136 -5.96 5.46 10.22
CA LYS A 136 -6.44 4.86 8.98
C LYS A 136 -6.98 5.94 8.05
N MET A 137 -6.66 5.83 6.77
CA MET A 137 -7.24 6.64 5.71
C MET A 137 -7.68 5.73 4.57
N VAL A 138 -8.90 5.93 4.07
CA VAL A 138 -9.43 5.18 2.93
C VAL A 138 -9.85 6.19 1.87
N LEU A 139 -9.22 6.13 0.70
CA LEU A 139 -9.49 6.98 -0.45
C LEU A 139 -10.14 6.15 -1.55
N THR A 140 -11.12 6.72 -2.23
CA THR A 140 -11.78 6.10 -3.39
C THR A 140 -11.65 7.04 -4.58
N LEU A 141 -11.36 6.47 -5.75
CA LEU A 141 -11.29 7.19 -7.01
C LEU A 141 -12.61 7.93 -7.28
N LYS A 142 -12.49 9.20 -7.62
CA LYS A 142 -13.59 10.05 -8.08
C LYS A 142 -13.47 10.38 -9.55
N ASP A 143 -12.25 10.58 -10.02
CA ASP A 143 -11.99 10.79 -11.44
C ASP A 143 -10.58 10.32 -11.82
N ILE A 144 -10.41 9.98 -13.09
CA ILE A 144 -9.13 9.60 -13.66
C ILE A 144 -8.94 10.19 -15.06
N GLY A 145 -7.90 10.99 -15.18
CA GLY A 145 -7.41 11.48 -16.46
C GLY A 145 -6.38 10.53 -17.06
N ARG A 146 -6.35 10.44 -18.38
CA ARG A 146 -5.36 9.64 -19.12
C ARG A 146 -4.94 10.37 -20.39
N ILE A 147 -3.64 10.43 -20.66
CA ILE A 147 -3.13 10.95 -21.93
C ILE A 147 -3.44 9.99 -23.08
N SER A 148 -3.67 10.54 -24.28
CA SER A 148 -4.20 9.78 -25.43
C SER A 148 -3.33 8.61 -25.90
N PHE A 149 -2.03 8.66 -25.64
CA PHE A 149 -1.06 7.64 -26.06
C PHE A 149 -0.54 6.75 -24.91
N SER A 150 -1.14 6.84 -23.72
CA SER A 150 -0.90 5.84 -22.67
C SER A 150 -1.29 4.45 -23.21
N ARG A 151 -0.57 3.41 -22.77
CA ARG A 151 -0.76 2.03 -23.26
C ARG A 151 -1.40 1.11 -22.23
N ASP A 152 -1.47 1.55 -20.98
CA ASP A 152 -2.03 0.77 -19.88
C ASP A 152 -3.54 0.63 -20.01
N LEU A 153 -4.10 -0.47 -19.50
CA LEU A 153 -5.54 -0.69 -19.55
C LEU A 153 -6.30 0.47 -18.88
N PRO A 154 -7.48 0.87 -19.39
CA PRO A 154 -8.29 1.90 -18.74
C PRO A 154 -8.66 1.45 -17.33
N VAL A 155 -8.19 2.19 -16.32
CA VAL A 155 -8.60 2.02 -14.93
C VAL A 155 -9.96 2.67 -14.76
N GLU A 156 -10.92 1.93 -14.20
CA GLU A 156 -12.28 2.40 -13.95
C GLU A 156 -12.56 2.65 -12.47
N ASP A 157 -11.85 1.98 -11.58
CA ASP A 157 -12.01 2.15 -10.14
C ASP A 157 -10.68 1.93 -9.41
N LEU A 158 -10.50 2.63 -8.31
CA LEU A 158 -9.33 2.52 -7.46
C LEU A 158 -9.72 2.83 -6.00
N ARG A 159 -9.29 1.98 -5.08
CA ARG A 159 -9.40 2.21 -3.64
C ARG A 159 -8.03 2.11 -3.00
N ARG A 160 -7.62 3.15 -2.28
CA ARG A 160 -6.34 3.21 -1.56
C ARG A 160 -6.58 3.28 -0.07
N THR A 161 -6.01 2.35 0.68
CA THR A 161 -6.12 2.30 2.14
C THR A 161 -4.74 2.42 2.76
N PHE A 162 -4.60 3.35 3.69
CA PHE A 162 -3.44 3.46 4.57
C PHE A 162 -3.81 3.09 5.99
N ILE A 163 -2.97 2.30 6.66
CA ILE A 163 -3.13 1.90 8.05
C ILE A 163 -1.80 2.10 8.77
N LYS A 164 -1.79 2.94 9.81
CA LYS A 164 -0.67 3.05 10.73
C LYS A 164 -0.82 2.03 11.84
N HIS A 165 0.10 1.08 11.89
CA HIS A 165 0.16 0.07 12.94
C HIS A 165 0.90 0.63 14.16
N ASP A 166 2.05 1.27 13.94
CA ASP A 166 2.84 1.96 14.96
C ASP A 166 3.65 3.13 14.35
N ASP A 167 4.62 3.70 15.07
CA ASP A 167 5.44 4.83 14.60
C ASP A 167 6.48 4.46 13.53
N THR A 168 6.72 3.17 13.35
CA THR A 168 7.72 2.60 12.44
C THR A 168 7.10 1.78 11.31
N TYR A 169 5.82 1.40 11.44
CA TYR A 169 5.14 0.55 10.49
C TYR A 169 3.80 1.13 10.02
N MET A 170 3.74 1.39 8.72
CA MET A 170 2.54 1.77 7.99
C MET A 170 2.34 0.81 6.81
N GLU A 171 1.09 0.44 6.59
CA GLU A 171 0.65 -0.39 5.48
C GLU A 171 -0.14 0.45 4.47
N GLN A 172 0.14 0.23 3.18
CA GLN A 172 -0.65 0.73 2.07
C GLN A 172 -1.24 -0.47 1.30
N VAL A 173 -2.54 -0.44 1.07
CA VAL A 173 -3.25 -1.39 0.21
C VAL A 173 -3.89 -0.60 -0.94
N LEU A 174 -3.54 -0.95 -2.18
CA LEU A 174 -4.11 -0.35 -3.38
C LEU A 174 -4.87 -1.42 -4.15
N GLU A 175 -6.17 -1.20 -4.31
CA GLU A 175 -7.08 -2.06 -5.05
C GLU A 175 -7.51 -1.32 -6.31
N MET A 176 -7.53 -2.01 -7.44
CA MET A 176 -7.77 -1.40 -8.74
C MET A 176 -8.66 -2.29 -9.60
N ARG A 177 -9.53 -1.66 -10.39
CA ARG A 177 -10.37 -2.31 -11.39
C ARG A 177 -10.14 -1.65 -12.75
N THR A 178 -9.82 -2.43 -13.77
CA THR A 178 -9.78 -1.92 -15.16
C THR A 178 -11.02 -2.33 -15.94
N ALA A 179 -11.23 -1.73 -17.11
CA ALA A 179 -12.37 -2.01 -18.00
C ALA A 179 -12.50 -3.49 -18.44
N THR A 180 -11.46 -4.29 -18.23
CA THR A 180 -11.45 -5.73 -18.56
C THR A 180 -11.77 -6.63 -17.36
N HIS A 181 -11.90 -6.06 -16.15
CA HIS A 181 -12.29 -6.78 -14.95
C HIS A 181 -13.82 -6.89 -14.90
N PRO A 182 -14.39 -8.06 -14.59
CA PRO A 182 -15.82 -8.15 -14.30
C PRO A 182 -16.13 -7.24 -13.11
N LYS A 183 -17.30 -6.60 -13.11
CA LYS A 183 -17.66 -5.50 -12.20
C LYS A 183 -17.61 -5.87 -10.69
N ASP A 184 -17.48 -7.15 -10.34
CA ASP A 184 -17.76 -7.70 -9.00
C ASP A 184 -16.72 -8.70 -8.46
N HIS A 185 -15.40 -8.45 -8.54
CA HIS A 185 -14.42 -9.39 -7.96
C HIS A 185 -13.46 -8.77 -6.95
N PHE A 186 -13.87 -8.82 -5.67
CA PHE A 186 -12.93 -9.04 -4.56
C PHE A 186 -12.67 -10.55 -4.44
N HIS A 187 -11.53 -10.97 -3.90
CA HIS A 187 -11.31 -12.40 -3.62
C HIS A 187 -12.26 -12.85 -2.51
N ASP A 188 -13.24 -13.66 -2.88
CA ASP A 188 -14.21 -14.24 -1.94
C ASP A 188 -13.98 -15.74 -1.85
N GLU A 189 -13.93 -16.24 -0.63
CA GLU A 189 -13.75 -17.64 -0.30
C GLU A 189 -14.88 -18.09 0.62
N TRP A 190 -15.64 -19.09 0.19
CA TRP A 190 -16.69 -19.71 1.00
C TRP A 190 -16.34 -21.15 1.28
N GLY A 191 -16.68 -21.62 2.48
CA GLY A 191 -16.31 -22.97 2.85
C GLY A 191 -17.00 -23.46 4.11
N TYR A 192 -16.73 -24.72 4.41
CA TYR A 192 -17.17 -25.39 5.62
C TYR A 192 -15.96 -25.87 6.39
N ILE A 193 -15.98 -25.59 7.69
CA ILE A 193 -15.00 -26.12 8.63
C ILE A 193 -15.69 -27.11 9.57
N THR A 194 -15.03 -28.23 9.80
CA THR A 194 -15.43 -29.22 10.81
C THR A 194 -14.24 -29.52 11.70
N VAL A 195 -14.49 -29.65 13.00
CA VAL A 195 -13.48 -29.99 14.00
C VAL A 195 -13.97 -31.22 14.78
N GLU A 196 -13.16 -32.27 14.79
CA GLU A 196 -13.39 -33.49 15.57
C GLU A 196 -13.08 -33.27 17.06
N SER A 197 -13.59 -34.16 17.92
CA SER A 197 -13.37 -34.08 19.37
C SER A 197 -11.90 -34.22 19.81
N ASN A 198 -11.06 -34.80 18.95
CA ASN A 198 -9.61 -34.93 19.16
C ASN A 198 -8.83 -33.66 18.74
N GLY A 199 -9.50 -32.65 18.20
CA GLY A 199 -8.89 -31.41 17.72
C GLY A 199 -8.53 -31.41 16.23
N ASN A 200 -8.72 -32.51 15.50
CA ASN A 200 -8.49 -32.53 14.05
C ASN A 200 -9.49 -31.63 13.35
N ALA A 201 -8.99 -30.74 12.48
CA ALA A 201 -9.80 -29.86 11.67
C ALA A 201 -9.70 -30.20 10.20
N THR A 202 -10.83 -30.06 9.50
CA THR A 202 -10.92 -30.08 8.05
C THR A 202 -11.61 -28.81 7.60
N LEU A 203 -11.01 -28.12 6.64
CA LEU A 203 -11.58 -26.97 5.96
C LEU A 203 -11.67 -27.28 4.46
N MET A 204 -12.86 -27.13 3.90
CA MET A 204 -13.07 -27.15 2.45
C MET A 204 -13.57 -25.80 2.00
N THR A 205 -12.92 -25.20 1.02
CA THR A 205 -13.33 -23.90 0.48
C THR A 205 -13.47 -23.93 -1.04
N ALA A 206 -14.25 -22.99 -1.56
CA ALA A 206 -14.34 -22.63 -2.96
C ALA A 206 -14.15 -21.11 -3.07
N GLY A 207 -13.15 -20.72 -3.84
CA GLY A 207 -12.86 -19.33 -4.16
C GLY A 207 -13.49 -18.90 -5.48
N ASN A 208 -13.90 -17.65 -5.57
CA ASN A 208 -14.39 -17.06 -6.82
C ASN A 208 -13.30 -16.89 -7.90
N ASN A 209 -12.04 -17.20 -7.57
CA ASN A 209 -10.92 -17.32 -8.51
C ASN A 209 -10.80 -18.72 -9.16
N GLY A 210 -11.75 -19.62 -8.88
CA GLY A 210 -11.85 -20.92 -9.53
C GLY A 210 -10.97 -22.00 -8.91
N PHE A 211 -10.53 -21.81 -7.67
CA PHE A 211 -9.89 -22.84 -6.86
C PHE A 211 -10.86 -23.41 -5.82
N THR A 212 -10.71 -24.68 -5.52
CA THR A 212 -11.27 -25.30 -4.32
C THR A 212 -10.14 -25.91 -3.53
N THR A 213 -10.06 -25.64 -2.22
CA THR A 213 -9.04 -26.23 -1.36
C THR A 213 -9.67 -27.23 -0.42
N TYR A 214 -8.92 -28.28 -0.14
CA TYR A 214 -9.15 -29.20 0.97
C TYR A 214 -7.94 -29.12 1.88
N GLU A 215 -8.12 -28.56 3.07
CA GLU A 215 -7.08 -28.32 4.05
C GLU A 215 -7.36 -29.14 5.32
N VAL A 216 -6.33 -29.70 5.92
CA VAL A 216 -6.43 -30.50 7.16
C VAL A 216 -5.40 -30.03 8.17
N GLY A 217 -5.72 -30.17 9.46
CA GLY A 217 -4.76 -29.88 10.51
C GLY A 217 -5.35 -30.01 11.90
N GLU A 218 -4.87 -29.20 12.83
CA GLU A 218 -5.23 -29.31 14.25
C GLU A 218 -5.65 -27.96 14.84
N VAL A 219 -6.63 -28.02 15.74
CA VAL A 219 -7.08 -26.92 16.58
C VAL A 219 -6.51 -27.10 17.98
N LYS A 220 -5.89 -26.04 18.48
CA LYS A 220 -5.47 -25.84 19.86
C LYS A 220 -6.23 -24.65 20.44
N SER A 221 -6.12 -24.43 21.75
CA SER A 221 -6.94 -23.47 22.50
C SER A 221 -7.06 -22.08 21.86
N ASN A 222 -5.98 -21.56 21.26
CA ASN A 222 -5.92 -20.24 20.64
C ASN A 222 -5.38 -20.24 19.21
N LYS A 223 -5.19 -21.42 18.62
CA LYS A 223 -4.50 -21.53 17.33
C LYS A 223 -5.03 -22.71 16.54
N MET A 224 -5.30 -22.49 15.26
CA MET A 224 -5.58 -23.55 14.30
C MET A 224 -4.58 -23.45 13.17
N VAL A 225 -3.96 -24.56 12.81
CA VAL A 225 -3.05 -24.64 11.66
C VAL A 225 -3.59 -25.69 10.73
N LEU A 226 -3.82 -25.31 9.48
CA LEU A 226 -4.29 -26.15 8.40
C LEU A 226 -3.24 -26.17 7.30
N THR A 227 -3.03 -27.34 6.72
CA THR A 227 -2.15 -27.55 5.56
C THR A 227 -2.98 -28.10 4.42
N LEU A 228 -2.66 -27.64 3.21
CA LEU A 228 -3.30 -28.10 1.99
C LEU A 228 -3.10 -29.60 1.82
N LYS A 229 -4.21 -30.32 1.66
CA LYS A 229 -4.25 -31.74 1.36
C LYS A 229 -4.54 -32.00 -0.10
N ASP A 230 -5.44 -31.22 -0.69
CA ASP A 230 -5.74 -31.26 -2.11
C ASP A 230 -6.24 -29.90 -2.61
N ILE A 231 -6.11 -29.67 -3.92
CA ILE A 231 -6.55 -28.45 -4.57
C ILE A 231 -7.13 -28.74 -5.95
N GLY A 232 -8.40 -28.38 -6.12
CA GLY A 232 -9.05 -28.38 -7.42
C GLY A 232 -8.91 -27.01 -8.09
N ARG A 233 -8.76 -27.02 -9.41
CA ARG A 233 -8.71 -25.81 -10.23
C ARG A 233 -9.57 -26.01 -11.47
N ILE A 234 -10.49 -25.09 -11.72
CA ILE A 234 -11.27 -25.09 -12.96
C ILE A 234 -10.39 -24.75 -14.16
N SER A 235 -10.68 -25.33 -15.32
CA SER A 235 -9.79 -25.32 -16.50
C SER A 235 -9.45 -23.92 -17.04
N PHE A 236 -10.32 -22.94 -16.83
CA PHE A 236 -10.13 -21.57 -17.29
C PHE A 236 -9.67 -20.59 -16.19
N SER A 237 -9.37 -21.08 -14.98
CA SER A 237 -8.74 -20.25 -13.96
C SER A 237 -7.42 -19.70 -14.49
N ARG A 238 -7.11 -18.45 -14.17
CA ARG A 238 -5.93 -17.73 -14.69
C ARG A 238 -4.81 -17.57 -13.65
N ASP A 239 -5.11 -17.75 -12.36
CA ASP A 239 -4.07 -17.61 -11.33
C ASP A 239 -3.06 -18.76 -11.40
N LEU A 240 -1.85 -18.48 -10.91
CA LEU A 240 -0.76 -19.46 -10.87
C LEU A 240 -1.19 -20.71 -10.09
N PRO A 241 -0.80 -21.92 -10.56
CA PRO A 241 -1.04 -23.14 -9.80
C PRO A 241 -0.41 -23.05 -8.40
N VAL A 242 -1.23 -23.19 -7.37
CA VAL A 242 -0.79 -23.34 -5.98
C VAL A 242 -0.37 -24.79 -5.78
N GLU A 243 0.87 -25.00 -5.34
CA GLU A 243 1.43 -26.32 -5.06
C GLU A 243 1.26 -26.72 -3.60
N ASP A 244 1.23 -25.74 -2.70
CA ASP A 244 1.17 -25.95 -1.26
C ASP A 244 0.61 -24.70 -0.59
N LEU A 245 -0.10 -24.88 0.51
CA LEU A 245 -0.72 -23.80 1.27
C LEU A 245 -0.77 -24.18 2.74
N ARG A 246 -0.46 -23.22 3.60
CA ARG A 246 -0.64 -23.30 5.05
C ARG A 246 -1.48 -22.13 5.50
N ARG A 247 -2.56 -22.42 6.21
CA ARG A 247 -3.44 -21.42 6.81
C ARG A 247 -3.35 -21.52 8.32
N THR A 248 -3.07 -20.40 8.96
CA THR A 248 -2.99 -20.30 10.41
C THR A 248 -4.01 -19.30 10.91
N PHE A 249 -4.87 -19.71 11.83
CA PHE A 249 -5.71 -18.80 12.60
C PHE A 249 -5.14 -18.69 14.01
N ILE A 250 -5.04 -17.46 14.53
CA ILE A 250 -4.56 -17.15 15.87
C ILE A 250 -5.62 -16.29 16.54
N LYS A 251 -6.19 -16.80 17.63
CA LYS A 251 -7.05 -16.00 18.50
C LYS A 251 -6.17 -15.22 19.46
N HIS A 252 -6.25 -13.89 19.40
CA HIS A 252 -5.56 -13.01 20.36
C HIS A 252 -6.41 -12.82 21.60
N ASP A 253 -7.70 -12.49 21.42
CA ASP A 253 -8.69 -12.43 22.48
C ASP A 253 -10.13 -12.63 21.92
N ASP A 254 -11.16 -12.34 22.70
CA ASP A 254 -12.57 -12.52 22.29
C ASP A 254 -13.05 -11.54 21.21
N THR A 255 -12.26 -10.50 20.96
CA THR A 255 -12.56 -9.43 20.00
C THR A 255 -11.62 -9.42 18.81
N TYR A 256 -10.43 -10.02 18.92
CA TYR A 256 -9.41 -10.01 17.87
C TYR A 256 -8.92 -11.40 17.49
N MET A 257 -8.90 -11.66 16.17
CA MET A 257 -8.33 -12.87 15.57
C MET A 257 -7.49 -12.48 14.37
N GLU A 258 -6.42 -13.23 14.14
CA GLU A 258 -5.55 -13.12 12.99
C GLU A 258 -5.64 -14.37 12.12
N GLN A 259 -5.67 -14.18 10.80
CA GLN A 259 -5.44 -15.24 9.82
C GLN A 259 -4.19 -14.93 9.02
N VAL A 260 -3.29 -15.90 8.95
CA VAL A 260 -2.10 -15.88 8.11
C VAL A 260 -2.26 -16.97 7.05
N LEU A 261 -2.17 -16.58 5.80
CA LEU A 261 -2.17 -17.48 4.66
C LEU A 261 -0.80 -17.47 4.01
N GLU A 262 -0.14 -18.61 4.00
CA GLU A 262 1.17 -18.82 3.41
C GLU A 262 1.01 -19.81 2.25
N MET A 263 1.64 -19.56 1.12
CA MET A 263 1.54 -20.47 -0.03
C MET A 263 2.85 -20.60 -0.80
N ARG A 264 2.92 -21.70 -1.55
CA ARG A 264 3.91 -21.95 -2.59
C ARG A 264 3.16 -22.14 -3.90
N THR A 265 3.50 -21.36 -4.93
CA THR A 265 3.02 -21.58 -6.30
C THR A 265 4.12 -22.19 -7.16
N ALA A 266 3.79 -22.66 -8.37
CA ALA A 266 4.72 -23.31 -9.29
C ALA A 266 5.99 -22.49 -9.64
N THR A 267 6.00 -21.18 -9.37
CA THR A 267 7.14 -20.29 -9.63
C THR A 267 8.01 -20.03 -8.39
N HIS A 268 7.65 -20.58 -7.22
CA HIS A 268 8.38 -20.37 -5.97
C HIS A 268 9.55 -21.36 -5.81
N PRO A 269 10.56 -21.04 -4.96
CA PRO A 269 11.57 -22.00 -4.55
C PRO A 269 10.92 -23.27 -3.95
N LYS A 270 11.50 -24.44 -4.22
CA LYS A 270 10.96 -25.74 -3.75
C LYS A 270 10.90 -25.89 -2.22
N VAL A 271 11.51 -24.97 -1.47
CA VAL A 271 11.61 -25.00 0.00
C VAL A 271 11.08 -23.69 0.57
N GLY A 272 10.18 -23.78 1.55
CA GLY A 272 9.58 -22.64 2.26
C GLY A 272 8.22 -22.22 1.71
N TYR A 273 7.50 -21.45 2.52
CA TYR A 273 6.29 -20.74 2.10
C TYR A 273 6.59 -19.23 2.05
N MET A 274 5.89 -18.50 1.20
CA MET A 274 5.82 -17.04 1.31
C MET A 274 4.49 -16.65 1.95
N GLU A 275 4.53 -15.72 2.90
CA GLU A 275 3.33 -15.11 3.43
C GLU A 275 2.60 -14.39 2.29
N HIS A 276 1.36 -14.80 2.05
CA HIS A 276 0.55 -14.30 0.94
C HIS A 276 -0.45 -13.27 1.40
N THR A 277 -1.08 -13.52 2.53
CA THR A 277 -2.06 -12.63 3.12
C THR A 277 -2.00 -12.73 4.63
N ARG A 278 -2.05 -11.59 5.29
CA ARG A 278 -2.26 -11.47 6.72
C ARG A 278 -3.50 -10.62 6.95
N VAL A 279 -4.51 -11.17 7.62
CA VAL A 279 -5.79 -10.49 7.88
C VAL A 279 -6.04 -10.45 9.38
N ILE A 280 -6.36 -9.26 9.89
CA ILE A 280 -6.76 -9.06 11.29
C ILE A 280 -8.26 -8.79 11.31
N TYR A 281 -8.98 -9.63 12.03
CA TYR A 281 -10.43 -9.56 12.20
C TYR A 281 -10.77 -8.96 13.56
N THR A 282 -11.72 -8.03 13.57
CA THR A 282 -12.39 -7.56 14.78
C THR A 282 -13.80 -8.11 14.80
N LYS A 283 -14.19 -8.73 15.91
CA LYS A 283 -15.54 -9.25 16.09
C LYS A 283 -16.54 -8.10 16.15
N ILE A 284 -17.51 -8.09 15.24
CA ILE A 284 -18.62 -7.14 15.26
C ILE A 284 -19.77 -7.87 15.97
N THR A 285 -20.04 -7.48 17.21
CA THR A 285 -21.23 -7.89 17.98
C THR A 285 -22.40 -6.96 17.72
#